data_AF-A0A2M8Q2N2-F1
#
_entry.id   AF-A0A2M8Q2N2-F1
#
_cell.length_a   1.000
_cell.length_b   1.000
_cell.length_c   1.000
_cell.angle_alpha   90.00
_cell.angle_beta   90.00
_cell.angle_gamma   90.00
#
_symmetry.space_group_name_H-M   'P 1'
#
loop_
_entity.id
_entity.type
_entity.pdbx_description
1 polymer ?
#
loop_
_entity_poly.entity_id
_entity_poly.type
_entity_poly.pdbx_seq_one_letter_code
_entity_poly.pdbx_strand_id
1 'polypeptide(L)'
;MEENNSKQPFMLLPTIESRIITGILSFTGIIILFAWVAINENARMEEFTERFEGRSIENGAILFENNCSTCHGQLGYGQAGVAPALNNPHFFSYDFFAEYDQQINIAQARLDSGELTEEEAAELEAEIAALERARLELEEELMYDYGDVADALQAELAALDAEIIERFGEEYGVVSAALLGTAVTNLENQIAELEAELQTTTDADRVDEITAELETLNAALSELSDYNSRRTTLAARSNRYNALKSAHEDVQSIRAQIDAIQAELQSLPEPPEEGIDPDGARRNELQAQLDELENQLRDAEDARDAAREDLILNNDIVAPFDPERYANGRLAELNWGGTLESLIVTTLISGRPTSGSYWPQGMAAWSQEAGGPLRRDQIQNLADYILNWDKEEWTVEDVRRVQQYAKIPVDAASATASEVEPICSVSDCDDISSVVADLEALMENMGEAPEGEDAMTVWDPIAGQAAYTSATYGCSGCHVVGGGGSGPSPEGLYTRAQQYAEENDNIESARYYIVESIIHPNNFIAPGYQGNIMPANFGDRIDIATFSNIVAYLETQDQ
;
A
#
# COMPACT_ATOMS: atom_id res chain seq x y z
N MET A 1 -47.36 -5.73 -99.01
CA MET A 1 -48.16 -5.65 -97.77
C MET A 1 -47.40 -6.43 -96.73
N GLU A 2 -46.72 -5.73 -95.81
CA GLU A 2 -46.37 -6.27 -94.49
C GLU A 2 -45.95 -5.06 -93.63
N GLU A 3 -46.87 -4.67 -92.74
CA GLU A 3 -46.71 -3.59 -91.77
C GLU A 3 -45.74 -4.01 -90.68
N ASN A 4 -44.65 -3.26 -90.53
CA ASN A 4 -43.70 -3.41 -89.43
C ASN A 4 -44.27 -2.71 -88.19
N ASN A 5 -44.86 -3.51 -87.29
CA ASN A 5 -45.44 -3.06 -86.04
C ASN A 5 -44.33 -2.87 -84.99
N SER A 6 -43.82 -1.64 -84.85
CA SER A 6 -42.80 -1.31 -83.85
C SER A 6 -43.36 -1.50 -82.44
N LYS A 7 -42.84 -2.48 -81.70
CA LYS A 7 -43.08 -2.63 -80.26
C LYS A 7 -42.52 -1.40 -79.54
N GLN A 8 -43.41 -0.53 -79.06
CA GLN A 8 -43.03 0.54 -78.12
C GLN A 8 -42.52 -0.11 -76.82
N PRO A 9 -41.41 0.36 -76.24
CA PRO A 9 -40.88 -0.19 -74.99
C PRO A 9 -41.90 0.05 -73.87
N PHE A 10 -42.21 -1.01 -73.12
CA PHE A 10 -43.10 -0.98 -71.97
C PHE A 10 -42.52 -0.06 -70.88
N MET A 11 -42.97 1.20 -70.84
CA MET A 11 -42.65 2.12 -69.76
C MET A 11 -43.58 1.82 -68.57
N LEU A 12 -43.00 1.30 -67.49
CA LEU A 12 -43.69 0.93 -66.24
C LEU A 12 -44.51 2.08 -65.62
N LEU A 13 -44.22 3.34 -65.97
CA LEU A 13 -44.95 4.54 -65.51
C LEU A 13 -45.26 5.47 -66.71
N PRO A 14 -46.48 5.40 -67.27
CA PRO A 14 -46.80 6.02 -68.56
C PRO A 14 -47.01 7.53 -68.50
N THR A 15 -47.35 8.11 -67.34
CA THR A 15 -47.59 9.55 -67.19
C THR A 15 -46.45 10.25 -66.44
N ILE A 16 -46.26 11.54 -66.72
CA ILE A 16 -45.28 12.39 -66.02
C ILE A 16 -45.60 12.48 -64.53
N GLU A 17 -46.89 12.55 -64.19
CA GLU A 17 -47.37 12.56 -62.81
C GLU A 17 -46.95 11.31 -62.03
N SER A 18 -47.10 10.11 -62.62
CA SER A 18 -46.68 8.86 -61.96
C SER A 18 -45.17 8.82 -61.67
N ARG A 19 -44.34 9.39 -62.56
CA ARG A 19 -42.88 9.43 -62.37
C ARG A 19 -42.47 10.38 -61.25
N ILE A 20 -43.13 11.55 -61.18
CA ILE A 20 -42.89 12.53 -60.12
C ILE A 20 -43.31 11.94 -58.77
N ILE A 21 -44.48 11.30 -58.69
CA ILE A 21 -44.96 10.66 -57.46
C ILE A 21 -44.02 9.53 -57.03
N THR A 22 -43.57 8.67 -57.93
CA THR A 22 -42.59 7.61 -57.60
C THR A 22 -41.27 8.21 -57.11
N GLY A 23 -40.75 9.26 -57.75
CA GLY A 23 -39.53 9.93 -57.32
C GLY A 23 -39.65 10.55 -55.92
N ILE A 24 -40.77 11.23 -55.63
CA ILE A 24 -41.04 11.81 -54.30
C ILE A 24 -41.17 10.70 -53.26
N LEU A 25 -41.93 9.64 -53.53
CA LEU A 25 -42.10 8.53 -52.60
C LEU A 25 -40.79 7.79 -52.33
N SER A 26 -39.95 7.56 -53.35
CA SER A 26 -38.62 6.97 -53.16
C SER A 26 -37.71 7.88 -52.35
N PHE A 27 -37.71 9.18 -52.62
CA PHE A 27 -36.90 10.15 -51.89
C PHE A 27 -37.34 10.28 -50.42
N THR A 28 -38.64 10.43 -50.18
CA THR A 28 -39.21 10.45 -48.82
C THR A 28 -38.95 9.13 -48.10
N GLY A 29 -39.07 7.99 -48.78
CA GLY A 29 -38.73 6.67 -48.21
C GLY A 29 -37.27 6.55 -47.80
N ILE A 30 -36.34 7.06 -48.62
CA ILE A 30 -34.91 7.12 -48.30
C ILE A 30 -34.65 8.03 -47.09
N ILE A 31 -35.28 9.21 -47.03
CA ILE A 31 -35.15 10.13 -45.88
C ILE A 31 -35.66 9.45 -44.60
N ILE A 32 -36.82 8.78 -44.65
CA ILE A 32 -37.37 8.07 -43.50
C ILE A 32 -36.43 6.94 -43.04
N LEU A 33 -35.84 6.19 -43.99
CA LEU A 33 -34.87 5.14 -43.66
C LEU A 33 -33.60 5.71 -43.02
N PHE A 34 -33.05 6.81 -43.55
CA PHE A 34 -31.90 7.48 -42.94
C PHE A 34 -32.22 8.02 -41.55
N ALA A 35 -33.39 8.62 -41.36
CA ALA A 35 -33.83 9.07 -40.04
C ALA A 35 -33.96 7.90 -39.07
N TRP A 36 -34.51 6.77 -39.51
CA TRP A 36 -34.61 5.56 -38.70
C TRP A 36 -33.23 4.98 -38.32
N VAL A 37 -32.30 4.88 -39.29
CA VAL A 37 -30.92 4.44 -39.02
C VAL A 37 -30.22 5.40 -38.06
N ALA A 38 -30.31 6.72 -38.30
CA ALA A 38 -29.67 7.72 -37.45
C ALA A 38 -30.18 7.68 -35.99
N ILE A 39 -31.46 7.38 -35.78
CA ILE A 39 -32.03 7.21 -34.43
C ILE A 39 -31.55 5.91 -33.78
N ASN A 40 -31.39 4.83 -34.56
CA ASN A 40 -31.03 3.51 -34.04
C ASN A 40 -29.53 3.23 -34.00
N GLU A 41 -28.71 4.12 -34.58
CA GLU A 41 -27.24 3.96 -34.64
C GLU A 41 -26.62 3.97 -33.24
N ASN A 42 -27.10 4.83 -32.34
CA ASN A 42 -26.59 4.91 -30.96
C ASN A 42 -26.74 3.57 -30.23
N ALA A 43 -27.93 2.95 -30.28
CA ALA A 43 -28.18 1.66 -29.65
C ALA A 43 -27.35 0.51 -30.27
N ARG A 44 -27.12 0.55 -31.59
CA ARG A 44 -26.26 -0.43 -32.25
C ARG A 44 -24.79 -0.28 -31.83
N MET A 45 -24.32 0.97 -31.71
CA MET A 45 -22.96 1.26 -31.29
C MET A 45 -22.74 0.86 -29.82
N GLU A 46 -23.72 1.11 -28.95
CA GLU A 46 -23.71 0.66 -27.56
C GLU A 46 -23.57 -0.86 -27.43
N GLU A 47 -24.40 -1.64 -28.15
CA GLU A 47 -24.29 -3.11 -28.18
C GLU A 47 -22.93 -3.59 -28.75
N PHE A 48 -22.36 -2.87 -29.72
CA PHE A 48 -21.05 -3.22 -30.24
C PHE A 48 -19.92 -2.93 -29.23
N THR A 49 -20.01 -1.81 -28.52
CA THR A 49 -19.09 -1.44 -27.44
C THR A 49 -19.13 -2.45 -26.31
N GLU A 50 -20.32 -2.81 -25.82
CA GLU A 50 -20.50 -3.82 -24.77
C GLU A 50 -19.88 -5.17 -25.18
N ARG A 51 -20.12 -5.60 -26.42
CA ARG A 51 -19.50 -6.84 -26.94
C ARG A 51 -17.99 -6.73 -27.12
N PHE A 52 -17.46 -5.54 -27.38
CA PHE A 52 -16.02 -5.31 -27.51
C PHE A 52 -15.36 -5.36 -26.13
N GLU A 53 -15.91 -4.67 -25.14
CA GLU A 53 -15.49 -4.68 -23.75
C GLU A 53 -15.55 -6.09 -23.17
N GLY A 54 -16.66 -6.81 -23.37
CA GLY A 54 -16.78 -8.20 -22.93
C GLY A 54 -15.69 -9.13 -23.49
N ARG A 55 -15.33 -8.98 -24.79
CA ARG A 55 -14.20 -9.74 -25.36
C ARG A 55 -12.86 -9.30 -24.81
N SER A 56 -12.69 -8.02 -24.50
CA SER A 56 -11.48 -7.50 -23.87
C SER A 56 -11.26 -8.18 -22.52
N ILE A 57 -12.30 -8.20 -21.68
CA ILE A 57 -12.33 -8.86 -20.37
C ILE A 57 -12.07 -10.37 -20.49
N GLU A 58 -12.72 -11.08 -21.43
CA GLU A 58 -12.48 -12.51 -21.66
C GLU A 58 -11.03 -12.82 -22.04
N ASN A 59 -10.44 -12.01 -22.93
CA ASN A 59 -9.04 -12.16 -23.31
C ASN A 59 -8.11 -11.80 -22.15
N GLY A 60 -8.46 -10.78 -21.35
CA GLY A 60 -7.75 -10.38 -20.15
C GLY A 60 -7.72 -11.49 -19.10
N ALA A 61 -8.83 -12.18 -18.89
CA ALA A 61 -8.92 -13.32 -17.98
C ALA A 61 -7.94 -14.44 -18.34
N ILE A 62 -7.83 -14.76 -19.64
CA ILE A 62 -6.87 -15.77 -20.13
C ILE A 62 -5.44 -15.29 -19.90
N LEU A 63 -5.14 -14.02 -20.13
CA LEU A 63 -3.81 -13.47 -19.88
C LEU A 63 -3.48 -13.47 -18.39
N PHE A 64 -4.42 -13.08 -17.54
CA PHE A 64 -4.25 -13.02 -16.10
C PHE A 64 -3.98 -14.42 -15.52
N GLU A 65 -4.76 -15.42 -15.92
CA GLU A 65 -4.57 -16.82 -15.52
C GLU A 65 -3.18 -17.33 -15.87
N ASN A 66 -2.65 -16.98 -17.05
CA ASN A 66 -1.37 -17.50 -17.52
C ASN A 66 -0.15 -16.73 -16.98
N ASN A 67 -0.31 -15.48 -16.55
CA ASN A 67 0.83 -14.60 -16.26
C ASN A 67 0.82 -14.00 -14.84
N CYS A 68 -0.35 -13.78 -14.25
CA CYS A 68 -0.50 -12.98 -13.02
C CYS A 68 -1.02 -13.80 -11.83
N SER A 69 -1.82 -14.84 -12.09
CA SER A 69 -2.50 -15.66 -11.08
C SER A 69 -1.55 -16.33 -10.07
N THR A 70 -0.31 -16.62 -10.47
CA THR A 70 0.69 -17.26 -9.60
C THR A 70 1.13 -16.34 -8.46
N CYS A 71 1.06 -15.02 -8.65
CA CYS A 71 1.43 -14.06 -7.62
C CYS A 71 0.20 -13.39 -6.98
N HIS A 72 -0.79 -13.00 -7.80
CA HIS A 72 -1.98 -12.28 -7.32
C HIS A 72 -3.15 -13.19 -6.94
N GLY A 73 -2.99 -14.51 -7.09
CA GLY A 73 -4.07 -15.49 -6.91
C GLY A 73 -5.03 -15.52 -8.11
N GLN A 74 -5.68 -16.67 -8.34
CA GLN A 74 -6.60 -16.87 -9.47
C GLN A 74 -7.79 -15.89 -9.47
N LEU A 75 -8.24 -15.50 -8.28
CA LEU A 75 -9.34 -14.54 -8.10
C LEU A 75 -8.86 -13.12 -7.79
N GLY A 76 -7.55 -12.85 -7.87
CA GLY A 76 -6.97 -11.54 -7.59
C GLY A 76 -6.92 -11.17 -6.11
N TYR A 77 -7.09 -12.11 -5.18
CA TYR A 77 -7.08 -11.85 -3.74
C TYR A 77 -5.68 -11.65 -3.13
N GLY A 78 -4.64 -11.64 -3.97
CA GLY A 78 -3.25 -11.55 -3.53
C GLY A 78 -2.74 -12.88 -3.02
N GLN A 79 -1.46 -12.90 -2.67
CA GLN A 79 -0.84 -14.01 -1.98
C GLN A 79 0.03 -13.43 -0.87
N ALA A 80 -0.17 -13.94 0.34
CA ALA A 80 0.54 -13.53 1.55
C ALA A 80 2.06 -13.43 1.29
N GLY A 81 2.60 -12.23 1.47
CA GLY A 81 4.02 -11.96 1.29
C GLY A 81 4.53 -12.10 -0.14
N VAL A 82 3.71 -12.27 -1.19
CA VAL A 82 4.18 -12.40 -2.58
C VAL A 82 3.73 -11.21 -3.43
N ALA A 83 2.43 -10.95 -3.49
CA ALA A 83 1.88 -9.83 -4.26
C ALA A 83 0.54 -9.38 -3.68
N PRO A 84 0.17 -8.11 -3.91
CA PRO A 84 -1.06 -7.59 -3.35
C PRO A 84 -2.30 -8.13 -4.06
N ALA A 85 -3.43 -8.07 -3.36
CA ALA A 85 -4.73 -8.23 -3.95
C ALA A 85 -4.99 -7.10 -4.94
N LEU A 86 -5.58 -7.46 -6.07
CA LEU A 86 -6.10 -6.55 -7.07
C LEU A 86 -7.64 -6.55 -7.05
N ASN A 87 -8.24 -7.60 -6.49
CA ASN A 87 -9.67 -7.73 -6.22
C ASN A 87 -9.93 -7.45 -4.74
N ASN A 88 -9.98 -6.17 -4.37
CA ASN A 88 -10.25 -5.73 -3.00
C ASN A 88 -10.84 -4.30 -2.99
N PRO A 89 -11.67 -3.93 -2.00
CA PRO A 89 -12.36 -2.65 -1.98
C PRO A 89 -11.41 -1.45 -1.98
N HIS A 90 -10.28 -1.58 -1.29
CA HIS A 90 -9.30 -0.51 -1.17
C HIS A 90 -8.63 -0.14 -2.51
N PHE A 91 -8.35 -1.13 -3.36
CA PHE A 91 -7.79 -0.89 -4.69
C PHE A 91 -8.74 -0.08 -5.58
N PHE A 92 -10.05 -0.24 -5.37
CA PHE A 92 -11.11 0.48 -6.07
C PHE A 92 -11.59 1.75 -5.36
N SER A 93 -10.91 2.17 -4.28
CA SER A 93 -11.29 3.36 -3.50
C SER A 93 -12.72 3.29 -2.95
N TYR A 94 -13.18 2.10 -2.57
CA TYR A 94 -14.48 1.95 -1.94
C TYR A 94 -14.43 2.33 -0.45
N ASP A 95 -15.29 3.26 -0.07
CA ASP A 95 -15.44 3.75 1.31
C ASP A 95 -16.72 3.18 1.93
N PHE A 96 -16.55 2.31 2.94
CA PHE A 96 -17.66 1.69 3.67
C PHE A 96 -18.40 2.67 4.61
N PHE A 97 -17.78 3.81 4.94
CA PHE A 97 -18.31 4.77 5.92
C PHE A 97 -18.83 6.04 5.28
N ALA A 98 -18.62 6.25 3.98
CA ALA A 98 -19.08 7.44 3.25
C ALA A 98 -20.52 7.84 3.56
N GLU A 99 -21.44 6.87 3.63
CA GLU A 99 -22.84 7.13 3.96
C GLU A 99 -23.04 7.55 5.42
N TYR A 100 -22.40 6.85 6.37
CA TYR A 100 -22.45 7.21 7.79
C TYR A 100 -21.86 8.59 8.04
N ASP A 101 -20.67 8.85 7.50
CA ASP A 101 -19.97 10.12 7.63
C ASP A 101 -20.79 11.26 7.01
N GLN A 102 -21.43 11.03 5.86
CA GLN A 102 -22.33 12.01 5.27
C GLN A 102 -23.52 12.32 6.18
N GLN A 103 -24.17 11.29 6.73
CA GLN A 103 -25.33 11.46 7.61
C GLN A 103 -24.96 12.17 8.92
N ILE A 104 -23.86 11.77 9.57
CA ILE A 104 -23.32 12.39 10.77
C ILE A 104 -23.00 13.86 10.50
N ASN A 105 -22.28 14.18 9.41
CA ASN A 105 -21.92 15.55 9.07
C ASN A 105 -23.16 16.44 8.81
N ILE A 106 -24.19 15.90 8.15
CA ILE A 106 -25.45 16.62 7.94
C ILE A 106 -26.19 16.87 9.26
N ALA A 107 -26.23 15.87 10.14
CA ALA A 107 -26.86 15.98 11.44
C ALA A 107 -26.11 16.98 12.33
N GLN A 108 -24.78 16.88 12.42
CA GLN A 108 -23.94 17.80 13.18
C GLN A 108 -24.08 19.25 12.69
N ALA A 109 -24.08 19.48 11.37
CA ALA A 109 -24.26 20.82 10.82
C ALA A 109 -25.63 21.43 11.15
N ARG A 110 -26.67 20.60 11.29
CA ARG A 110 -28.00 21.04 11.76
C ARG A 110 -27.99 21.36 13.24
N LEU A 111 -27.29 20.58 14.06
CA LEU A 111 -27.12 20.84 15.49
C LEU A 111 -26.40 22.18 15.72
N ASP A 112 -25.29 22.40 14.99
CA ASP A 112 -24.46 23.60 15.08
C ASP A 112 -25.15 24.87 14.56
N SER A 113 -26.26 24.74 13.82
CA SER A 113 -27.01 25.89 13.30
C SER A 113 -27.64 26.75 14.40
N GLY A 114 -27.90 26.17 15.58
CA GLY A 114 -28.60 26.83 16.67
C GLY A 114 -30.07 27.15 16.39
N GLU A 115 -30.65 26.59 15.31
CA GLU A 115 -32.04 26.81 14.91
C GLU A 115 -33.04 25.83 15.55
N LEU A 116 -32.54 24.81 16.27
CA LEU A 116 -33.32 23.73 16.86
C LEU A 116 -33.85 24.09 18.25
N THR A 117 -35.02 23.54 18.61
CA THR A 117 -35.48 23.51 20.00
C THR A 117 -34.64 22.54 20.85
N GLU A 118 -34.70 22.65 22.18
CA GLU A 118 -33.99 21.72 23.09
C GLU A 118 -34.39 20.25 22.85
N GLU A 119 -35.67 20.00 22.54
CA GLU A 119 -36.18 18.65 22.23
C GLU A 119 -35.63 18.13 20.89
N GLU A 120 -35.65 18.96 19.83
CA GLU A 120 -35.11 18.59 18.52
C GLU A 120 -33.58 18.42 18.54
N ALA A 121 -32.87 19.19 19.36
CA ALA A 121 -31.43 19.04 19.56
C ALA A 121 -31.11 17.70 20.24
N ALA A 122 -31.84 17.35 21.31
CA ALA A 122 -31.66 16.08 22.01
C ALA A 122 -31.99 14.85 21.12
N GLU A 123 -33.03 14.94 20.28
CA GLU A 123 -33.34 13.88 19.31
C GLU A 123 -32.22 13.72 18.27
N LEU A 124 -31.67 14.83 17.78
CA LEU A 124 -30.60 14.81 16.78
C LEU A 124 -29.26 14.33 17.37
N GLU A 125 -28.95 14.69 18.60
CA GLU A 125 -27.80 14.14 19.35
C GLU A 125 -27.92 12.63 19.52
N ALA A 126 -29.13 12.12 19.83
CA ALA A 126 -29.39 10.69 19.91
C ALA A 126 -29.27 9.98 18.55
N GLU A 127 -29.65 10.64 17.45
CA GLU A 127 -29.46 10.15 16.08
C GLU A 127 -27.98 10.06 15.72
N ILE A 128 -27.19 11.11 16.00
CA ILE A 128 -25.73 11.12 15.80
C ILE A 128 -25.09 9.98 16.57
N ALA A 129 -25.40 9.84 17.87
CA ALA A 129 -24.88 8.76 18.70
C ALA A 129 -25.31 7.36 18.21
N ALA A 130 -26.46 7.23 17.53
CA ALA A 130 -26.87 5.97 16.92
C ALA A 130 -26.09 5.67 15.62
N LEU A 131 -25.86 6.70 14.79
CA LEU A 131 -25.05 6.58 13.58
C LEU A 131 -23.59 6.27 13.89
N GLU A 132 -23.01 6.93 14.90
CA GLU A 132 -21.66 6.65 15.37
C GLU A 132 -21.53 5.22 15.89
N ARG A 133 -22.52 4.72 16.65
CA ARG A 133 -22.56 3.32 17.06
C ARG A 133 -22.64 2.36 15.88
N ALA A 134 -23.51 2.62 14.91
CA ALA A 134 -23.62 1.77 13.72
C ALA A 134 -22.34 1.80 12.86
N ARG A 135 -21.69 2.96 12.76
CA ARG A 135 -20.37 3.12 12.11
C ARG A 135 -19.32 2.28 12.82
N LEU A 136 -19.28 2.33 14.15
CA LEU A 136 -18.37 1.54 14.98
C LEU A 136 -18.65 0.03 14.88
N GLU A 137 -19.91 -0.39 14.86
CA GLU A 137 -20.30 -1.80 14.65
C GLU A 137 -19.84 -2.31 13.27
N LEU A 138 -19.98 -1.51 12.22
CA LEU A 138 -19.49 -1.86 10.89
C LEU A 138 -17.95 -1.88 10.83
N GLU A 139 -17.30 -0.92 11.48
CA GLU A 139 -15.84 -0.91 11.63
C GLU A 139 -15.35 -2.18 12.34
N GLU A 140 -16.04 -2.61 13.39
CA GLU A 140 -15.77 -3.89 14.07
C GLU A 140 -16.00 -5.09 13.14
N GLU A 141 -17.04 -5.07 12.31
CA GLU A 141 -17.30 -6.17 11.37
C GLU A 141 -16.22 -6.29 10.29
N LEU A 142 -15.72 -5.14 9.82
CA LEU A 142 -14.68 -4.98 8.80
C LEU A 142 -13.27 -5.24 9.34
N MET A 143 -13.02 -4.89 10.60
CA MET A 143 -11.85 -5.32 11.35
C MET A 143 -11.89 -6.85 11.46
N TYR A 144 -11.23 -7.50 10.50
CA TYR A 144 -10.97 -8.94 10.48
C TYR A 144 -10.69 -9.45 11.91
N ASP A 145 -11.29 -10.59 12.29
CA ASP A 145 -11.13 -11.20 13.61
C ASP A 145 -9.65 -11.31 14.00
N TYR A 146 -9.17 -10.30 14.75
CA TYR A 146 -7.80 -10.22 15.23
C TYR A 146 -7.49 -11.39 16.14
N GLY A 147 -8.51 -11.95 16.79
CA GLY A 147 -8.42 -13.15 17.59
C GLY A 147 -7.91 -14.33 16.77
N ASP A 148 -8.52 -14.56 15.61
CA ASP A 148 -8.17 -15.68 14.73
C ASP A 148 -6.75 -15.55 14.15
N VAL A 149 -6.30 -14.36 13.74
CA VAL A 149 -4.92 -14.17 13.23
C VAL A 149 -3.89 -14.33 14.35
N ALA A 150 -4.14 -13.70 15.51
CA ALA A 150 -3.25 -13.80 16.65
C ALA A 150 -3.07 -15.28 17.08
N ASP A 151 -4.17 -16.03 17.15
CA ASP A 151 -4.17 -17.43 17.53
C ASP A 151 -3.46 -18.29 16.45
N ALA A 152 -3.67 -18.00 15.16
CA ALA A 152 -2.99 -18.69 14.06
C ALA A 152 -1.48 -18.45 14.05
N LEU A 153 -1.03 -17.20 14.24
CA LEU A 153 0.38 -16.84 14.31
C LEU A 153 1.06 -17.48 15.52
N GLN A 154 0.37 -17.52 16.65
CA GLN A 154 0.88 -18.18 17.84
C GLN A 154 1.02 -19.70 17.63
N ALA A 155 0.08 -20.33 16.91
CA ALA A 155 0.19 -21.73 16.53
C ALA A 155 1.35 -21.97 15.54
N GLU A 156 1.55 -21.09 14.57
CA GLU A 156 2.67 -21.15 13.63
C GLU A 156 4.02 -21.01 14.34
N LEU A 157 4.14 -20.06 15.27
CA LEU A 157 5.33 -19.86 16.09
C LEU A 157 5.64 -21.09 16.95
N ALA A 158 4.61 -21.68 17.56
CA ALA A 158 4.76 -22.91 18.34
C ALA A 158 5.23 -24.10 17.47
N ALA A 159 4.75 -24.19 16.23
CA ALA A 159 5.17 -25.22 15.29
C ALA A 159 6.64 -25.04 14.87
N LEU A 160 7.06 -23.81 14.55
CA LEU A 160 8.44 -23.49 14.22
C LEU A 160 9.37 -23.73 15.41
N ASP A 161 8.95 -23.40 16.62
CA ASP A 161 9.71 -23.68 17.84
C ASP A 161 9.94 -25.18 18.05
N ALA A 162 8.94 -26.01 17.74
CA ALA A 162 9.07 -27.46 17.80
C ALA A 162 10.05 -27.99 16.74
N GLU A 163 9.97 -27.48 15.51
CA GLU A 163 10.87 -27.82 14.41
C GLU A 163 12.33 -27.48 14.74
N ILE A 164 12.57 -26.27 15.28
CA ILE A 164 13.91 -25.83 15.70
C ILE A 164 14.50 -26.77 16.76
N ILE A 165 13.71 -27.15 17.77
CA ILE A 165 14.19 -28.03 18.85
C ILE A 165 14.50 -29.42 18.30
N GLU A 166 13.66 -29.96 17.41
CA GLU A 166 13.92 -31.26 16.77
C GLU A 166 15.19 -31.22 15.91
N ARG A 167 15.40 -30.13 15.16
CA ARG A 167 16.51 -30.00 14.22
C ARG A 167 17.86 -29.74 14.90
N PHE A 168 17.90 -28.82 15.87
CA PHE A 168 19.16 -28.30 16.43
C PHE A 168 19.38 -28.66 17.91
N GLY A 169 18.41 -29.31 18.55
CA GLY A 169 18.47 -29.60 19.98
C GLY A 169 19.61 -30.52 20.40
N GLU A 170 19.89 -31.58 19.62
CA GLU A 170 20.96 -32.54 19.94
C GLU A 170 22.35 -32.02 19.51
N GLU A 171 22.46 -31.40 18.34
CA GLU A 171 23.73 -31.02 17.73
C GLU A 171 24.31 -29.72 18.30
N TYR A 172 23.46 -28.74 18.59
CA TYR A 172 23.87 -27.40 19.02
C TYR A 172 23.36 -27.03 20.43
N GLY A 173 22.73 -27.96 21.14
CA GLY A 173 22.25 -27.73 22.51
C GLY A 173 21.08 -26.75 22.61
N VAL A 174 20.32 -26.57 21.53
CA VAL A 174 19.14 -25.69 21.48
C VAL A 174 17.99 -26.34 22.24
N VAL A 175 17.97 -26.17 23.57
CA VAL A 175 16.92 -26.75 24.45
C VAL A 175 15.63 -25.92 24.49
N SER A 176 15.69 -24.69 24.01
CA SER A 176 14.54 -23.90 23.65
C SER A 176 14.91 -23.07 22.44
N ALA A 177 13.95 -22.81 21.59
CA ALA A 177 14.22 -22.09 20.37
C ALA A 177 14.54 -20.58 20.64
N ALA A 178 14.30 -20.08 21.87
CA ALA A 178 14.79 -18.77 22.36
C ALA A 178 16.32 -18.71 22.54
N LEU A 179 17.00 -19.86 22.59
CA LEU A 179 18.46 -19.95 22.65
C LEU A 179 19.12 -19.96 21.27
N LEU A 180 18.33 -19.86 20.20
CA LEU A 180 18.86 -19.96 18.84
C LEU A 180 19.85 -18.82 18.52
N GLY A 181 19.56 -17.59 18.95
CA GLY A 181 20.50 -16.46 18.83
C GLY A 181 21.83 -16.73 19.54
N THR A 182 21.79 -17.32 20.74
CA THR A 182 23.01 -17.73 21.46
C THR A 182 23.79 -18.80 20.70
N ALA A 183 23.10 -19.75 20.06
CA ALA A 183 23.73 -20.79 19.27
C ALA A 183 24.38 -20.22 17.99
N VAL A 184 23.77 -19.23 17.34
CA VAL A 184 24.36 -18.47 16.22
C VAL A 184 25.66 -17.80 16.67
N THR A 185 25.62 -17.02 17.77
CA THR A 185 26.82 -16.33 18.29
C THR A 185 27.93 -17.31 18.69
N ASN A 186 27.58 -18.47 19.24
CA ASN A 186 28.57 -19.51 19.58
C ASN A 186 29.26 -20.09 18.33
N LEU A 187 28.53 -20.23 17.22
CA LEU A 187 29.10 -20.69 15.94
C LEU A 187 29.98 -19.62 15.30
N GLU A 188 29.55 -18.36 15.29
CA GLU A 188 30.33 -17.23 14.80
C GLU A 188 31.69 -17.13 15.52
N ASN A 189 31.69 -17.26 16.85
CA ASN A 189 32.91 -17.27 17.64
C ASN A 189 33.82 -18.44 17.29
N GLN A 190 33.28 -19.65 17.11
CA GLN A 190 34.07 -20.83 16.70
C GLN A 190 34.70 -20.66 15.32
N ILE A 191 33.94 -20.11 14.36
CA ILE A 191 34.43 -19.81 13.01
C ILE A 191 35.57 -18.78 13.09
N ALA A 192 35.39 -17.69 13.82
CA ALA A 192 36.42 -16.66 13.98
C ALA A 192 37.71 -17.18 14.62
N GLU A 193 37.61 -18.09 15.61
CA GLU A 193 38.77 -18.75 16.21
C GLU A 193 39.53 -19.62 15.20
N LEU A 194 38.81 -20.40 14.39
CA LEU A 194 39.40 -21.25 13.35
C LEU A 194 40.04 -20.44 12.21
N GLU A 195 39.41 -19.35 11.78
CA GLU A 195 39.97 -18.44 10.78
C GLU A 195 41.26 -17.78 11.27
N ALA A 196 41.32 -17.39 12.55
CA ALA A 196 42.53 -16.85 13.16
C ALA A 196 43.65 -17.91 13.24
N GLU A 197 43.31 -19.17 13.54
CA GLU A 197 44.28 -20.28 13.50
C GLU A 197 44.79 -20.50 12.06
N LEU A 198 43.90 -20.49 11.07
CA LEU A 198 44.23 -20.69 9.66
C LEU A 198 45.26 -19.66 9.15
N GLN A 199 45.17 -18.42 9.61
CA GLN A 199 46.11 -17.35 9.23
C GLN A 199 47.53 -17.55 9.79
N THR A 200 47.67 -18.26 10.90
CA THR A 200 48.93 -18.38 11.64
C THR A 200 49.59 -19.75 11.52
N THR A 201 48.82 -20.77 11.12
CA THR A 201 49.34 -22.14 10.99
C THR A 201 50.25 -22.29 9.78
N THR A 202 51.28 -23.12 9.92
CA THR A 202 52.19 -23.51 8.83
C THR A 202 52.12 -24.99 8.50
N ASP A 203 51.25 -25.73 9.19
CA ASP A 203 51.05 -27.17 9.00
C ASP A 203 49.98 -27.41 7.93
N ALA A 204 50.37 -28.01 6.81
CA ALA A 204 49.49 -28.22 5.65
C ALA A 204 48.33 -29.19 5.97
N ASP A 205 48.55 -30.20 6.81
CA ASP A 205 47.49 -31.15 7.17
C ASP A 205 46.45 -30.46 8.06
N ARG A 206 46.89 -29.54 8.93
CA ARG A 206 45.99 -28.72 9.78
C ARG A 206 45.23 -27.67 8.97
N VAL A 207 45.83 -27.10 7.93
CA VAL A 207 45.14 -26.20 6.99
C VAL A 207 43.96 -26.92 6.33
N ASP A 208 44.18 -28.14 5.84
CA ASP A 208 43.12 -28.94 5.20
C ASP A 208 42.00 -29.30 6.19
N GLU A 209 42.36 -29.65 7.43
CA GLU A 209 41.40 -29.95 8.51
C GLU A 209 40.54 -28.73 8.87
N ILE A 210 41.18 -27.58 9.16
CA ILE A 210 40.46 -26.34 9.48
C ILE A 210 39.56 -25.90 8.32
N THR A 211 40.01 -26.05 7.08
CA THR A 211 39.22 -25.67 5.90
C THR A 211 37.94 -26.51 5.80
N ALA A 212 38.01 -27.82 6.07
CA ALA A 212 36.84 -28.69 6.06
C ALA A 212 35.89 -28.44 7.25
N GLU A 213 36.44 -28.13 8.44
CA GLU A 213 35.67 -27.72 9.61
C GLU A 213 34.92 -26.41 9.35
N LEU A 214 35.59 -25.41 8.76
CA LEU A 214 34.99 -24.13 8.39
C LEU A 214 33.87 -24.30 7.36
N GLU A 215 34.02 -25.16 6.35
CA GLU A 215 32.94 -25.42 5.38
C GLU A 215 31.68 -25.97 6.07
N THR A 216 31.88 -26.89 7.03
CA THR A 216 30.77 -27.48 7.81
C THR A 216 30.12 -26.46 8.74
N LEU A 217 30.92 -25.69 9.48
CA LEU A 217 30.41 -24.69 10.43
C LEU A 217 29.73 -23.52 9.72
N ASN A 218 30.25 -23.07 8.58
CA ASN A 218 29.61 -22.01 7.79
C ASN A 218 28.26 -22.45 7.20
N ALA A 219 28.14 -23.70 6.75
CA ALA A 219 26.86 -24.25 6.31
C ALA A 219 25.84 -24.31 7.47
N ALA A 220 26.29 -24.77 8.65
CA ALA A 220 25.47 -24.80 9.86
C ALA A 220 25.05 -23.39 10.32
N LEU A 221 25.98 -22.43 10.32
CA LEU A 221 25.70 -21.03 10.66
C LEU A 221 24.66 -20.44 9.71
N SER A 222 24.80 -20.67 8.40
CA SER A 222 23.83 -20.21 7.41
C SER A 222 22.44 -20.77 7.66
N GLU A 223 22.31 -22.07 7.95
CA GLU A 223 21.02 -22.71 8.24
C GLU A 223 20.42 -22.16 9.55
N LEU A 224 21.22 -22.09 10.62
CA LEU A 224 20.77 -21.63 11.93
C LEU A 224 20.35 -20.16 11.92
N SER A 225 21.07 -19.32 11.18
CA SER A 225 20.75 -17.90 10.99
C SER A 225 19.45 -17.70 10.20
N ASP A 226 19.15 -18.54 9.21
CA ASP A 226 17.85 -18.51 8.50
C ASP A 226 16.69 -18.82 9.46
N TYR A 227 16.81 -19.90 10.25
CA TYR A 227 15.82 -20.23 11.27
C TYR A 227 15.66 -19.13 12.33
N ASN A 228 16.75 -18.47 12.73
CA ASN A 228 16.73 -17.38 13.71
C ASN A 228 16.03 -16.14 13.17
N SER A 229 16.29 -15.80 11.91
CA SER A 229 15.62 -14.71 11.22
C SER A 229 14.12 -14.98 11.08
N ARG A 230 13.75 -16.19 10.61
CA ARG A 230 12.35 -16.61 10.47
C ARG A 230 11.59 -16.58 11.81
N ARG A 231 12.19 -17.13 12.87
CA ARG A 231 11.58 -17.18 14.21
C ARG A 231 11.43 -15.79 14.82
N THR A 232 12.46 -14.95 14.72
CA THR A 232 12.42 -13.56 15.23
C THR A 232 11.33 -12.76 14.52
N THR A 233 11.24 -12.87 13.20
CA THR A 233 10.21 -12.21 12.39
C THR A 233 8.80 -12.67 12.78
N LEU A 234 8.59 -13.99 12.88
CA LEU A 234 7.29 -14.56 13.23
C LEU A 234 6.88 -14.23 14.67
N ALA A 235 7.83 -14.22 15.61
CA ALA A 235 7.58 -13.85 17.00
C ALA A 235 7.20 -12.36 17.14
N ALA A 236 7.92 -11.47 16.45
CA ALA A 236 7.58 -10.05 16.42
C ALA A 236 6.17 -9.83 15.87
N ARG A 237 5.84 -10.47 14.75
CA ARG A 237 4.49 -10.43 14.16
C ARG A 237 3.42 -10.96 15.10
N SER A 238 3.63 -12.12 15.72
CA SER A 238 2.72 -12.70 16.71
C SER A 238 2.48 -11.75 17.89
N ASN A 239 3.50 -11.04 18.36
CA ASN A 239 3.37 -10.11 19.49
C ASN A 239 2.50 -8.90 19.12
N ARG A 240 2.66 -8.35 17.91
CA ARG A 240 1.90 -7.19 17.45
C ARG A 240 0.41 -7.49 17.30
N TYR A 241 0.06 -8.64 16.72
CA TYR A 241 -1.35 -9.07 16.64
C TYR A 241 -1.95 -9.32 18.03
N ASN A 242 -1.19 -9.89 18.97
CA ASN A 242 -1.65 -10.05 20.35
C ASN A 242 -1.86 -8.71 21.06
N ALA A 243 -1.00 -7.72 20.83
CA ALA A 243 -1.16 -6.37 21.37
C ALA A 243 -2.46 -5.73 20.86
N LEU A 244 -2.73 -5.82 19.56
CA LEU A 244 -3.96 -5.28 18.98
C LEU A 244 -5.21 -6.02 19.49
N LYS A 245 -5.17 -7.36 19.56
CA LYS A 245 -6.25 -8.17 20.14
C LYS A 245 -6.57 -7.73 21.57
N SER A 246 -5.55 -7.60 22.42
CA SER A 246 -5.70 -7.17 23.81
C SER A 246 -6.30 -5.76 23.91
N ALA A 247 -5.78 -4.80 23.14
CA ALA A 247 -6.28 -3.43 23.17
C ALA A 247 -7.73 -3.33 22.68
N HIS A 248 -8.11 -4.14 21.69
CA HIS A 248 -9.50 -4.22 21.23
C HIS A 248 -10.44 -4.80 22.31
N GLU A 249 -10.04 -5.89 22.97
CA GLU A 249 -10.79 -6.48 24.10
C GLU A 249 -10.96 -5.48 25.26
N ASP A 250 -9.95 -4.64 25.53
CA ASP A 250 -10.01 -3.59 26.54
C ASP A 250 -11.04 -2.51 26.18
N VAL A 251 -11.03 -2.00 24.94
CA VAL A 251 -12.02 -1.02 24.45
C VAL A 251 -13.44 -1.57 24.58
N GLN A 252 -13.69 -2.81 24.15
CA GLN A 252 -15.00 -3.45 24.27
C GLN A 252 -15.45 -3.58 25.73
N SER A 253 -14.54 -4.01 26.60
CA SER A 253 -14.80 -4.15 28.04
C SER A 253 -15.16 -2.82 28.69
N ILE A 254 -14.47 -1.73 28.34
CA ILE A 254 -14.73 -0.39 28.89
C ILE A 254 -16.06 0.16 28.36
N ARG A 255 -16.35 0.03 27.06
CA ARG A 255 -17.64 0.44 26.47
C ARG A 255 -18.81 -0.27 27.12
N ALA A 256 -18.71 -1.58 27.33
CA ALA A 256 -19.73 -2.35 28.03
C ALA A 256 -19.96 -1.88 29.48
N GLN A 257 -18.91 -1.40 30.16
CA GLN A 257 -19.04 -0.81 31.50
C GLN A 257 -19.71 0.57 31.45
N ILE A 258 -19.36 1.41 30.47
CA ILE A 258 -20.00 2.70 30.23
C ILE A 258 -21.50 2.51 29.99
N ASP A 259 -21.89 1.61 29.10
CA ASP A 259 -23.28 1.30 28.80
C ASP A 259 -24.05 0.84 30.05
N ALA A 260 -23.43 0.00 30.87
CA ALA A 260 -24.03 -0.47 32.12
C ALA A 260 -24.25 0.68 33.12
N ILE A 261 -23.29 1.60 33.26
CA ILE A 261 -23.40 2.77 34.14
C ILE A 261 -24.44 3.75 33.62
N GLN A 262 -24.46 4.02 32.32
CA GLN A 262 -25.46 4.89 31.69
C GLN A 262 -26.88 4.32 31.86
N ALA A 263 -27.05 3.01 31.69
CA ALA A 263 -28.33 2.35 31.94
C ALA A 263 -28.75 2.45 33.42
N GLU A 264 -27.82 2.35 34.37
CA GLU A 264 -28.12 2.59 35.78
C GLU A 264 -28.53 4.05 36.02
N LEU A 265 -27.80 5.01 35.46
CA LEU A 265 -28.08 6.44 35.57
C LEU A 265 -29.49 6.79 35.06
N GLN A 266 -29.87 6.24 33.90
CA GLN A 266 -31.20 6.40 33.30
C GLN A 266 -32.31 5.75 34.13
N SER A 267 -32.00 4.73 34.93
CA SER A 267 -32.96 4.06 35.79
C SER A 267 -33.26 4.82 37.09
N LEU A 268 -32.44 5.81 37.45
CA LEU A 268 -32.63 6.61 38.66
C LEU A 268 -33.77 7.63 38.49
N PRO A 269 -34.59 7.87 39.53
CA PRO A 269 -35.62 8.89 39.49
C PRO A 269 -35.06 10.30 39.21
N GLU A 270 -35.82 11.09 38.47
CA GLU A 270 -35.49 12.50 38.24
C GLU A 270 -35.37 13.27 39.58
N PRO A 271 -34.42 14.22 39.67
CA PRO A 271 -34.24 15.03 40.87
C PRO A 271 -35.51 15.85 41.17
N PRO A 272 -35.97 15.92 42.43
CA PRO A 272 -37.13 16.72 42.78
C PRO A 272 -36.87 18.23 42.60
N GLU A 273 -37.84 18.98 42.06
CA GLU A 273 -37.74 20.44 41.85
C GLU A 273 -37.42 21.22 43.14
N GLU A 274 -37.93 20.75 44.29
CA GLU A 274 -37.64 21.31 45.61
C GLU A 274 -37.39 20.18 46.63
N GLY A 275 -36.28 20.27 47.37
CA GLY A 275 -35.97 19.35 48.47
C GLY A 275 -34.56 18.75 48.39
N ILE A 276 -34.28 17.78 49.27
CA ILE A 276 -33.05 17.00 49.22
C ILE A 276 -33.29 15.84 48.26
N ASP A 277 -32.44 15.71 47.26
CA ASP A 277 -32.41 14.60 46.32
C ASP A 277 -31.82 13.34 47.01
N PRO A 278 -32.63 12.30 47.27
CA PRO A 278 -32.16 11.10 47.95
C PRO A 278 -31.17 10.28 47.11
N ASP A 279 -31.24 10.40 45.78
CA ASP A 279 -30.41 9.66 44.83
C ASP A 279 -29.24 10.50 44.29
N GLY A 280 -29.16 11.78 44.65
CA GLY A 280 -28.14 12.71 44.16
C GLY A 280 -26.71 12.27 44.49
N ALA A 281 -26.50 11.61 45.63
CA ALA A 281 -25.20 11.03 45.97
C ALA A 281 -24.81 9.88 45.03
N ARG A 282 -25.78 9.01 44.66
CA ARG A 282 -25.56 7.90 43.72
C ARG A 282 -25.37 8.41 42.30
N ARG A 283 -26.17 9.40 41.86
CA ARG A 283 -25.95 10.07 40.55
C ARG A 283 -24.56 10.67 40.46
N ASN A 284 -24.10 11.39 41.48
CA ASN A 284 -22.74 11.96 41.48
C ASN A 284 -21.65 10.89 41.47
N GLU A 285 -21.86 9.76 42.16
CA GLU A 285 -20.94 8.62 42.13
C GLU A 285 -20.86 7.97 40.75
N LEU A 286 -22.02 7.69 40.14
CA LEU A 286 -22.09 7.11 38.80
C LEU A 286 -21.51 8.04 37.74
N GLN A 287 -21.77 9.35 37.84
CA GLN A 287 -21.16 10.34 36.95
C GLN A 287 -19.64 10.37 37.09
N ALA A 288 -19.11 10.33 38.31
CA ALA A 288 -17.66 10.27 38.51
C ALA A 288 -17.03 8.97 37.97
N GLN A 289 -17.76 7.85 38.04
CA GLN A 289 -17.32 6.59 37.42
C GLN A 289 -17.37 6.66 35.89
N LEU A 290 -18.38 7.32 35.33
CA LEU A 290 -18.49 7.55 33.89
C LEU A 290 -17.32 8.40 33.40
N ASP A 291 -17.03 9.54 34.04
CA ASP A 291 -15.91 10.42 33.68
C ASP A 291 -14.56 9.68 33.73
N GLU A 292 -14.37 8.77 34.70
CA GLU A 292 -13.16 7.93 34.79
C GLU A 292 -13.10 6.90 33.65
N LEU A 293 -14.20 6.19 33.38
CA LEU A 293 -14.25 5.22 32.29
C LEU A 293 -14.10 5.86 30.91
N GLU A 294 -14.60 7.09 30.71
CA GLU A 294 -14.41 7.85 29.48
C GLU A 294 -12.93 8.19 29.25
N ASN A 295 -12.19 8.51 30.32
CA ASN A 295 -10.73 8.70 30.21
C ASN A 295 -10.01 7.38 29.91
N GLN A 296 -10.38 6.29 30.58
CA GLN A 296 -9.83 4.96 30.30
C GLN A 296 -10.15 4.50 28.88
N LEU A 297 -11.34 4.82 28.37
CA LEU A 297 -11.74 4.51 27.01
C LEU A 297 -10.83 5.22 26.02
N ARG A 298 -10.59 6.52 26.21
CA ARG A 298 -9.65 7.27 25.36
C ARG A 298 -8.26 6.64 25.37
N ASP A 299 -7.72 6.34 26.54
CA ASP A 299 -6.38 5.74 26.65
C ASP A 299 -6.32 4.34 25.98
N ALA A 300 -7.40 3.56 26.07
CA ALA A 300 -7.51 2.25 25.41
C ALA A 300 -7.68 2.37 23.89
N GLU A 301 -8.42 3.36 23.42
CA GLU A 301 -8.56 3.69 21.99
C GLU A 301 -7.21 4.13 21.42
N ASP A 302 -6.49 5.03 22.11
CA ASP A 302 -5.13 5.45 21.74
C ASP A 302 -4.17 4.24 21.68
N ALA A 303 -4.24 3.32 22.64
CA ALA A 303 -3.40 2.12 22.67
C ALA A 303 -3.74 1.14 21.54
N ARG A 304 -5.03 0.96 21.22
CA ARG A 304 -5.49 0.16 20.08
C ARG A 304 -5.00 0.76 18.78
N ASP A 305 -5.11 2.08 18.63
CA ASP A 305 -4.71 2.79 17.42
C ASP A 305 -3.19 2.75 17.24
N ALA A 306 -2.41 2.86 18.32
CA ALA A 306 -0.96 2.65 18.29
C ALA A 306 -0.58 1.19 17.92
N ALA A 307 -1.27 0.18 18.48
CA ALA A 307 -1.02 -1.23 18.13
C ALA A 307 -1.38 -1.53 16.67
N ARG A 308 -2.43 -0.89 16.16
CA ARG A 308 -2.82 -0.92 14.75
C ARG A 308 -1.76 -0.27 13.87
N GLU A 309 -1.28 0.91 14.24
CA GLU A 309 -0.22 1.62 13.54
C GLU A 309 1.06 0.79 13.50
N ASP A 310 1.44 0.12 14.58
CA ASP A 310 2.60 -0.75 14.63
C ASP A 310 2.50 -1.94 13.65
N LEU A 311 1.32 -2.57 13.51
CA LEU A 311 1.10 -3.60 12.48
C LEU A 311 1.23 -3.05 11.06
N ILE A 312 0.77 -1.82 10.85
CA ILE A 312 0.87 -1.12 9.56
C ILE A 312 2.33 -0.85 9.21
N LEU A 313 3.08 -0.28 10.16
CA LEU A 313 4.49 0.08 10.00
C LEU A 313 5.36 -1.15 9.75
N ASN A 314 5.07 -2.25 10.45
CA ASN A 314 5.83 -3.49 10.32
C ASN A 314 5.34 -4.41 9.19
N ASN A 315 4.35 -3.96 8.40
CA ASN A 315 4.00 -4.59 7.14
C ASN A 315 3.60 -6.07 7.26
N ASP A 316 2.97 -6.41 8.39
CA ASP A 316 2.60 -7.78 8.73
C ASP A 316 1.38 -8.23 7.91
N ILE A 317 1.65 -8.64 6.66
CA ILE A 317 1.02 -9.61 5.73
C ILE A 317 -0.53 -9.79 5.67
N VAL A 318 -1.30 -9.42 6.68
CA VAL A 318 -2.74 -9.19 6.59
C VAL A 318 -2.97 -7.82 7.21
N ALA A 319 -2.50 -6.76 6.53
CA ALA A 319 -2.87 -5.41 6.93
C ALA A 319 -4.40 -5.39 7.00
N PRO A 320 -5.00 -5.23 8.20
CA PRO A 320 -6.44 -5.29 8.38
C PRO A 320 -7.09 -4.27 7.46
N PHE A 321 -8.37 -4.48 7.12
CA PHE A 321 -9.16 -3.38 6.61
C PHE A 321 -9.07 -2.22 7.61
N ASP A 322 -8.42 -1.15 7.19
CA ASP A 322 -8.29 0.09 7.93
C ASP A 322 -9.27 1.10 7.33
N PRO A 323 -10.44 1.30 7.95
CA PRO A 323 -11.43 2.30 7.57
C PRO A 323 -10.86 3.65 7.16
N GLU A 324 -10.02 4.22 8.01
CA GLU A 324 -9.59 5.61 7.88
C GLU A 324 -8.51 5.74 6.81
N ARG A 325 -7.61 4.75 6.76
CA ARG A 325 -6.61 4.66 5.70
C ARG A 325 -7.22 4.33 4.34
N TYR A 326 -8.23 3.47 4.31
CA TYR A 326 -8.79 2.92 3.08
C TYR A 326 -9.96 3.72 2.51
N ALA A 327 -10.55 4.65 3.27
CA ALA A 327 -11.57 5.58 2.80
C ALA A 327 -11.12 6.40 1.57
N ASN A 328 -9.82 6.71 1.47
CA ASN A 328 -9.27 7.48 0.34
C ASN A 328 -8.81 6.59 -0.83
N GLY A 329 -8.69 5.27 -0.61
CA GLY A 329 -8.31 4.27 -1.60
C GLY A 329 -6.86 4.33 -2.11
N ARG A 330 -6.50 3.35 -2.94
CA ARG A 330 -5.11 3.16 -3.37
C ARG A 330 -4.51 4.33 -4.15
N LEU A 331 -5.30 5.05 -4.93
CA LEU A 331 -4.79 6.20 -5.70
C LEU A 331 -4.33 7.33 -4.79
N ALA A 332 -5.09 7.62 -3.74
CA ALA A 332 -4.73 8.63 -2.76
C ALA A 332 -3.49 8.25 -1.96
N GLU A 333 -3.38 6.98 -1.53
CA GLU A 333 -2.19 6.48 -0.83
C GLU A 333 -0.90 6.65 -1.65
N LEU A 334 -0.98 6.49 -2.97
CA LEU A 334 0.16 6.64 -3.87
C LEU A 334 0.38 8.09 -4.33
N ASN A 335 -0.49 9.02 -3.92
CA ASN A 335 -0.59 10.36 -4.48
C ASN A 335 -0.61 10.34 -6.03
N TRP A 336 -1.34 9.37 -6.59
CA TRP A 336 -1.42 9.15 -8.03
C TRP A 336 -2.44 10.09 -8.67
N GLY A 337 -1.96 11.01 -9.51
CA GLY A 337 -2.81 12.02 -10.17
C GLY A 337 -3.65 11.51 -11.36
N GLY A 338 -3.52 10.23 -11.74
CA GLY A 338 -4.23 9.63 -12.88
C GLY A 338 -5.45 8.78 -12.47
N THR A 339 -5.99 8.02 -13.42
CA THR A 339 -7.07 7.04 -13.17
C THR A 339 -6.51 5.70 -12.66
N LEU A 340 -7.37 4.86 -12.05
CA LEU A 340 -7.00 3.49 -11.68
C LEU A 340 -6.55 2.67 -12.91
N GLU A 341 -7.23 2.85 -14.05
CA GLU A 341 -6.80 2.28 -15.32
C GLU A 341 -5.37 2.70 -15.68
N SER A 342 -5.04 3.99 -15.57
CA SER A 342 -3.69 4.47 -15.88
C SER A 342 -2.66 3.87 -14.95
N LEU A 343 -2.96 3.73 -13.65
CA LEU A 343 -2.08 3.07 -12.68
C LEU A 343 -1.84 1.61 -13.05
N ILE A 344 -2.89 0.87 -13.40
CA ILE A 344 -2.78 -0.54 -13.82
C ILE A 344 -1.95 -0.66 -15.09
N VAL A 345 -2.28 0.13 -16.12
CA VAL A 345 -1.61 0.08 -17.42
C VAL A 345 -0.14 0.46 -17.30
N THR A 346 0.22 1.51 -16.56
CA THR A 346 1.63 1.89 -16.36
C THR A 346 2.37 0.80 -15.61
N THR A 347 1.80 0.27 -14.53
CA THR A 347 2.39 -0.84 -13.75
C THR A 347 2.59 -2.09 -14.61
N LEU A 348 1.65 -2.42 -15.51
CA LEU A 348 1.82 -3.54 -16.43
C LEU A 348 2.88 -3.23 -17.51
N ILE A 349 3.02 -1.98 -17.94
CA ILE A 349 4.02 -1.60 -18.95
C ILE A 349 5.42 -1.76 -18.39
N SER A 350 5.75 -1.05 -17.30
CA SER A 350 7.11 -0.97 -16.75
C SER A 350 7.39 -1.99 -15.65
N GLY A 351 6.38 -2.70 -15.16
CA GLY A 351 6.49 -3.45 -13.92
C GLY A 351 6.42 -2.50 -12.73
N ARG A 352 6.98 -2.92 -11.60
CA ARG A 352 7.15 -2.06 -10.43
C ARG A 352 8.56 -2.27 -9.88
N PRO A 353 9.56 -1.49 -10.32
CA PRO A 353 10.96 -1.69 -9.94
C PRO A 353 11.21 -1.95 -8.45
N THR A 354 10.62 -1.12 -7.60
CA THR A 354 10.79 -1.18 -6.14
C THR A 354 10.05 -2.33 -5.46
N SER A 355 9.23 -3.07 -6.19
CA SER A 355 8.44 -4.14 -5.58
C SER A 355 9.33 -5.19 -4.94
N GLY A 356 10.54 -5.45 -5.48
CA GLY A 356 11.53 -6.34 -4.86
C GLY A 356 12.02 -5.89 -3.47
N SER A 357 11.88 -4.60 -3.14
CA SER A 357 12.32 -4.03 -1.86
C SER A 357 11.35 -4.30 -0.71
N TYR A 358 10.10 -4.66 -1.00
CA TYR A 358 9.09 -4.99 0.02
C TYR A 358 8.24 -6.23 -0.32
N TRP A 359 8.44 -6.83 -1.49
CA TRP A 359 7.96 -8.15 -1.87
C TRP A 359 9.16 -9.05 -2.23
N PRO A 360 9.17 -10.33 -1.81
CA PRO A 360 10.20 -11.29 -2.17
C PRO A 360 10.36 -11.52 -3.68
N GLN A 361 9.35 -11.18 -4.48
CA GLN A 361 9.36 -11.28 -5.94
C GLN A 361 8.95 -9.94 -6.54
N GLY A 362 9.88 -9.31 -7.27
CA GLY A 362 9.59 -8.09 -8.00
C GLY A 362 8.61 -8.34 -9.16
N MET A 363 7.71 -7.39 -9.39
CA MET A 363 6.83 -7.36 -10.56
C MET A 363 7.60 -6.83 -11.77
N ALA A 364 7.99 -7.73 -12.67
CA ALA A 364 8.67 -7.39 -13.91
C ALA A 364 7.79 -6.62 -14.90
N ALA A 365 8.41 -5.99 -15.89
CA ALA A 365 7.75 -5.36 -17.02
C ALA A 365 7.02 -6.39 -17.92
N TRP A 366 5.76 -6.13 -18.27
CA TRP A 366 4.98 -7.03 -19.13
C TRP A 366 4.86 -6.54 -20.57
N SER A 367 5.00 -5.23 -20.83
CA SER A 367 4.89 -4.69 -22.19
C SER A 367 6.12 -4.95 -23.03
N GLN A 368 5.94 -5.32 -24.29
CA GLN A 368 7.00 -5.40 -25.30
C GLN A 368 7.78 -4.10 -25.47
N GLU A 369 7.16 -2.95 -25.21
CA GLU A 369 7.83 -1.64 -25.25
C GLU A 369 8.88 -1.49 -24.13
N ALA A 370 8.74 -2.27 -23.04
CA ALA A 370 9.65 -2.30 -21.89
C ALA A 370 10.36 -3.67 -21.76
N GLY A 371 10.43 -4.45 -22.84
CA GLY A 371 11.13 -5.75 -22.86
C GLY A 371 10.31 -6.97 -22.41
N GLY A 372 9.05 -6.78 -22.01
CA GLY A 372 8.12 -7.84 -21.62
C GLY A 372 7.45 -8.58 -22.80
N PRO A 373 6.65 -9.62 -22.53
CA PRO A 373 6.09 -10.50 -23.57
C PRO A 373 4.82 -9.96 -24.25
N LEU A 374 4.09 -9.03 -23.63
CA LEU A 374 2.72 -8.66 -24.02
C LEU A 374 2.67 -7.42 -24.92
N ARG A 375 1.82 -7.46 -25.94
CA ARG A 375 1.53 -6.28 -26.77
C ARG A 375 0.62 -5.30 -26.04
N ARG A 376 0.58 -4.06 -26.52
CA ARG A 376 -0.25 -2.97 -25.96
C ARG A 376 -1.75 -3.31 -25.88
N ASP A 377 -2.31 -4.00 -26.88
CA ASP A 377 -3.70 -4.48 -26.86
C ASP A 377 -3.94 -5.52 -25.76
N GLN A 378 -2.95 -6.36 -25.47
CA GLN A 378 -3.03 -7.38 -24.42
C GLN A 378 -2.91 -6.76 -23.02
N ILE A 379 -2.11 -5.71 -22.88
CA ILE A 379 -2.03 -4.91 -21.65
C ILE A 379 -3.39 -4.28 -21.34
N GLN A 380 -4.07 -3.71 -22.35
CA GLN A 380 -5.42 -3.16 -22.15
C GLN A 380 -6.42 -4.24 -21.76
N ASN A 381 -6.41 -5.41 -22.42
CA ASN A 381 -7.30 -6.51 -22.04
C ASN A 381 -7.11 -6.93 -20.57
N LEU A 382 -5.86 -6.98 -20.08
CA LEU A 382 -5.56 -7.24 -18.67
C LEU A 382 -6.12 -6.15 -17.74
N ALA A 383 -5.94 -4.89 -18.11
CA ALA A 383 -6.47 -3.77 -17.33
C ALA A 383 -8.00 -3.82 -17.25
N ASP A 384 -8.68 -4.06 -18.38
CA ASP A 384 -10.14 -4.19 -18.43
C ASP A 384 -10.63 -5.37 -17.57
N TYR A 385 -9.91 -6.49 -17.58
CA TYR A 385 -10.24 -7.64 -16.72
C TYR A 385 -10.08 -7.33 -15.22
N ILE A 386 -9.01 -6.63 -14.84
CA ILE A 386 -8.78 -6.22 -13.45
C ILE A 386 -9.86 -5.21 -13.03
N LEU A 387 -10.14 -4.19 -13.84
CA LEU A 387 -11.15 -3.17 -13.56
C LEU A 387 -12.56 -3.76 -13.43
N ASN A 388 -12.85 -4.87 -14.12
CA ASN A 388 -14.12 -5.58 -14.02
C ASN A 388 -14.32 -6.30 -12.66
N TRP A 389 -13.34 -6.30 -11.75
CA TRP A 389 -13.56 -6.76 -10.37
C TRP A 389 -14.22 -5.73 -9.47
N ASP A 390 -14.31 -4.47 -9.91
CA ASP A 390 -15.03 -3.45 -9.15
C ASP A 390 -16.51 -3.84 -8.97
N LYS A 391 -17.08 -3.42 -7.85
CA LYS A 391 -18.45 -3.73 -7.45
C LYS A 391 -19.16 -2.46 -7.04
N GLU A 392 -20.45 -2.39 -7.36
CA GLU A 392 -21.32 -1.32 -6.86
C GLU A 392 -21.38 -1.33 -5.32
N GLU A 393 -21.39 -2.52 -4.72
CA GLU A 393 -21.40 -2.72 -3.27
C GLU A 393 -20.34 -3.76 -2.88
N TRP A 394 -19.37 -3.34 -2.07
CA TRP A 394 -18.41 -4.23 -1.44
C TRP A 394 -18.94 -4.69 -0.09
N THR A 395 -18.68 -5.95 0.27
CA THR A 395 -19.16 -6.54 1.52
C THR A 395 -18.01 -6.83 2.48
N VAL A 396 -18.33 -6.95 3.77
CA VAL A 396 -17.39 -7.42 4.80
C VAL A 396 -16.80 -8.80 4.44
N GLU A 397 -17.60 -9.68 3.85
CA GLU A 397 -17.15 -10.98 3.37
C GLU A 397 -16.12 -10.86 2.23
N ASP A 398 -16.23 -9.84 1.37
CA ASP A 398 -15.23 -9.59 0.33
C ASP A 398 -13.91 -9.09 0.92
N VAL A 399 -13.97 -8.24 1.94
CA VAL A 399 -12.79 -7.82 2.73
C VAL A 399 -12.07 -9.03 3.32
N ARG A 400 -12.82 -10.00 3.88
CA ARG A 400 -12.27 -11.22 4.48
C ARG A 400 -11.64 -12.19 3.48
N ARG A 401 -11.95 -12.06 2.18
CA ARG A 401 -11.33 -12.88 1.12
C ARG A 401 -9.96 -12.35 0.69
N VAL A 402 -9.67 -11.08 1.00
CA VAL A 402 -8.39 -10.46 0.66
C VAL A 402 -7.29 -11.14 1.47
N GLN A 403 -6.38 -11.82 0.78
CA GLN A 403 -5.28 -12.53 1.42
C GLN A 403 -4.12 -11.60 1.77
N GLN A 404 -3.96 -10.52 1.00
CA GLN A 404 -2.84 -9.60 1.15
C GLN A 404 -3.20 -8.25 0.55
N TYR A 405 -3.39 -7.22 1.37
CA TYR A 405 -3.53 -5.85 0.86
C TYR A 405 -2.20 -5.32 0.30
N ALA A 406 -2.28 -4.26 -0.51
CA ALA A 406 -1.10 -3.60 -1.01
C ALA A 406 -0.28 -3.00 0.13
N LYS A 407 1.00 -3.40 0.17
CA LYS A 407 1.99 -2.76 1.02
C LYS A 407 2.05 -1.29 0.62
N ILE A 408 1.78 -0.40 1.58
CA ILE A 408 2.24 0.98 1.49
C ILE A 408 3.69 0.94 1.87
N PRO A 409 4.59 1.44 1.03
CA PRO A 409 5.92 1.74 1.50
C PRO A 409 5.82 3.06 2.27
N VAL A 410 5.47 2.92 3.56
CA VAL A 410 5.22 3.90 4.64
C VAL A 410 4.38 5.14 4.34
N ASP A 411 3.61 5.55 5.35
CA ASP A 411 2.86 6.80 5.35
C ASP A 411 3.81 8.01 5.22
N ALA A 412 3.51 8.90 4.29
CA ALA A 412 4.20 10.16 4.06
C ALA A 412 4.18 11.09 5.29
N ALA A 413 3.24 10.86 6.22
CA ALA A 413 3.10 11.59 7.48
C ALA A 413 4.12 11.16 8.57
N SER A 414 4.70 9.96 8.45
CA SER A 414 5.64 9.41 9.45
C SER A 414 7.06 9.98 9.36
N ALA A 415 7.38 10.73 8.31
CA ALA A 415 8.65 11.46 8.21
C ALA A 415 8.59 12.73 9.09
N THR A 416 8.76 12.57 10.39
CA THR A 416 9.08 13.68 11.27
C THR A 416 10.45 14.24 10.87
N ALA A 417 10.55 15.57 10.78
CA ALA A 417 11.85 16.21 10.63
C ALA A 417 12.65 15.88 11.89
N SER A 418 13.72 15.11 11.74
CA SER A 418 14.64 14.80 12.84
C SER A 418 15.18 16.12 13.40
N GLU A 419 15.24 16.28 14.72
CA GLU A 419 15.90 17.44 15.38
C GLU A 419 17.44 17.41 15.21
N VAL A 420 17.94 16.53 14.35
CA VAL A 420 19.36 16.27 14.06
C VAL A 420 19.92 17.30 13.07
N GLU A 421 21.21 17.54 13.21
CA GLU A 421 22.04 18.44 12.39
C GLU A 421 21.91 18.12 10.87
N PRO A 422 21.68 19.14 9.99
CA PRO A 422 21.58 18.97 8.54
C PRO A 422 22.82 18.35 7.89
N ILE A 423 22.69 17.73 6.71
CA ILE A 423 23.82 17.12 5.97
C ILE A 423 25.00 18.09 5.86
N CYS A 424 24.77 19.34 5.45
CA CYS A 424 25.86 20.30 5.23
C CYS A 424 26.46 20.88 6.51
N SER A 425 25.93 20.54 7.70
CA SER A 425 26.61 20.85 8.97
C SER A 425 27.49 19.71 9.47
N VAL A 426 27.30 18.49 8.96
CA VAL A 426 28.10 17.30 9.29
C VAL A 426 29.04 16.84 8.18
N SER A 427 28.77 17.20 6.92
CA SER A 427 29.56 16.85 5.72
C SER A 427 29.86 18.10 4.87
N ASP A 428 30.96 18.06 4.09
CA ASP A 428 31.32 19.15 3.19
C ASP A 428 30.51 19.05 1.88
N CYS A 429 29.36 19.74 1.84
CA CYS A 429 28.50 19.75 0.67
C CYS A 429 29.11 20.40 -0.58
N ASP A 430 30.23 21.12 -0.49
CA ASP A 430 30.96 21.58 -1.68
C ASP A 430 31.78 20.45 -2.31
N ASP A 431 32.05 19.36 -1.57
CA ASP A 431 32.73 18.14 -2.02
C ASP A 431 31.79 16.93 -1.92
N ILE A 432 31.05 16.65 -3.01
CA ILE A 432 30.08 15.55 -3.04
C ILE A 432 30.71 14.17 -2.76
N SER A 433 31.98 13.96 -3.14
CA SER A 433 32.66 12.70 -2.84
C SER A 433 32.83 12.49 -1.33
N SER A 434 32.94 13.58 -0.56
CA SER A 434 32.95 13.51 0.92
C SER A 434 31.59 13.10 1.48
N VAL A 435 30.49 13.65 0.94
CA VAL A 435 29.13 13.30 1.35
C VAL A 435 28.82 11.83 1.04
N VAL A 436 29.23 11.36 -0.14
CA VAL A 436 29.06 9.95 -0.53
C VAL A 436 29.85 9.03 0.41
N ALA A 437 31.08 9.39 0.77
CA ALA A 437 31.89 8.62 1.71
C ALA A 437 31.26 8.55 3.12
N ASP A 438 30.67 9.66 3.60
CA ASP A 438 29.96 9.68 4.88
C ASP A 438 28.71 8.78 4.85
N LEU A 439 27.96 8.78 3.73
CA LEU A 439 26.83 7.86 3.53
C LEU A 439 27.27 6.39 3.46
N GLU A 440 28.41 6.10 2.84
CA GLU A 440 28.99 4.75 2.80
C GLU A 440 29.44 4.29 4.19
N ALA A 441 30.05 5.18 4.99
CA ALA A 441 30.42 4.89 6.37
C ALA A 441 29.18 4.60 7.25
N LEU A 442 28.06 5.28 7.03
CA LEU A 442 26.80 4.96 7.72
C LEU A 442 26.29 3.57 7.35
N MET A 443 26.42 3.17 6.08
CA MET A 443 26.04 1.85 5.57
C MET A 443 26.91 0.73 6.17
N GLU A 444 28.22 0.95 6.33
CA GLU A 444 29.14 -0.02 6.93
C GLU A 444 28.88 -0.25 8.44
N ASN A 445 28.35 0.75 9.14
CA ASN A 445 28.08 0.69 10.58
C ASN A 445 26.70 0.09 10.94
N MET A 446 25.93 -0.43 9.96
CA MET A 446 24.64 -1.09 10.19
C MET A 446 24.71 -2.33 11.12
N GLY A 447 25.90 -2.86 11.40
CA GLY A 447 26.13 -4.04 12.25
C GLY A 447 26.18 -3.77 13.76
N GLU A 448 26.23 -2.51 14.19
CA GLU A 448 26.18 -2.14 15.62
C GLU A 448 24.82 -1.48 15.91
N ALA A 449 23.81 -2.28 16.26
CA ALA A 449 22.52 -1.73 16.69
C ALA A 449 22.71 -0.81 17.91
N PRO A 450 22.30 0.47 17.85
CA PRO A 450 22.25 1.30 19.05
C PRO A 450 21.15 0.75 19.98
N GLU A 451 21.48 0.45 21.23
CA GLU A 451 20.45 0.20 22.25
C GLU A 451 19.79 1.53 22.64
N GLY A 452 18.49 1.69 22.37
CA GLY A 452 17.69 2.83 22.85
C GLY A 452 16.52 3.22 21.95
N GLU A 453 15.59 4.03 22.49
CA GLU A 453 14.41 4.57 21.79
C GLU A 453 14.75 5.58 20.67
N ASP A 454 16.02 5.99 20.55
CA ASP A 454 16.54 6.96 19.56
C ASP A 454 17.44 6.32 18.47
N ALA A 455 17.38 4.99 18.29
CA ALA A 455 18.14 4.30 17.25
C ALA A 455 17.62 4.69 15.85
N MET A 456 18.20 5.73 15.27
CA MET A 456 17.81 6.23 13.95
C MET A 456 18.17 5.21 12.86
N THR A 457 17.16 4.62 12.23
CA THR A 457 17.34 3.69 11.11
C THR A 457 18.04 4.40 9.95
N VAL A 458 19.22 3.91 9.56
CA VAL A 458 20.00 4.39 8.41
C VAL A 458 19.96 3.36 7.29
N TRP A 459 20.09 3.84 6.05
CA TRP A 459 20.08 3.00 4.85
C TRP A 459 18.81 2.13 4.69
N ASP A 460 17.66 2.60 5.17
CA ASP A 460 16.39 1.93 4.99
C ASP A 460 15.61 2.51 3.79
N PRO A 461 15.47 1.76 2.68
CA PRO A 461 14.71 2.23 1.52
C PRO A 461 13.22 2.43 1.82
N ILE A 462 12.68 1.80 2.87
CA ILE A 462 11.30 1.96 3.32
C ILE A 462 11.15 3.34 3.98
N ALA A 463 11.96 3.67 5.00
CA ALA A 463 12.04 5.01 5.57
C ALA A 463 12.33 6.10 4.52
N GLY A 464 13.14 5.76 3.50
CA GLY A 464 13.49 6.64 2.40
C GLY A 464 12.31 7.02 1.52
N GLN A 465 11.47 6.05 1.22
CA GLN A 465 10.24 6.29 0.48
C GLN A 465 9.30 7.22 1.25
N ALA A 466 9.18 7.04 2.56
CA ALA A 466 8.37 7.88 3.43
C ALA A 466 8.80 9.35 3.35
N ALA A 467 10.12 9.58 3.48
CA ALA A 467 10.69 10.92 3.36
C ALA A 467 10.51 11.50 1.94
N TYR A 468 10.62 10.67 0.90
CA TYR A 468 10.39 11.08 -0.48
C TYR A 468 8.92 11.50 -0.75
N THR A 469 7.95 10.76 -0.21
CA THR A 469 6.52 11.05 -0.40
C THR A 469 6.00 12.14 0.52
N SER A 470 6.71 12.43 1.62
CA SER A 470 6.33 13.41 2.64
C SER A 470 6.17 14.83 2.11
N ALA A 471 5.16 15.53 2.63
CA ALA A 471 4.99 16.98 2.43
C ALA A 471 6.15 17.80 3.05
N THR A 472 6.86 17.25 4.04
CA THR A 472 8.01 17.89 4.70
C THR A 472 9.13 18.19 3.70
N TYR A 473 9.45 17.22 2.84
CA TYR A 473 10.52 17.33 1.85
C TYR A 473 10.00 17.61 0.43
N GLY A 474 8.77 17.17 0.12
CA GLY A 474 8.02 17.58 -1.07
C GLY A 474 8.52 16.98 -2.39
N CYS A 475 9.35 15.94 -2.37
CA CYS A 475 9.96 15.35 -3.57
C CYS A 475 8.87 14.82 -4.53
N SER A 476 7.90 14.09 -4.01
CA SER A 476 6.77 13.51 -4.77
C SER A 476 5.88 14.55 -5.47
N GLY A 477 5.84 15.80 -4.98
CA GLY A 477 5.06 16.88 -5.59
C GLY A 477 5.57 17.30 -6.97
N CYS A 478 6.86 17.09 -7.26
CA CYS A 478 7.45 17.36 -8.58
C CYS A 478 7.89 16.08 -9.30
N HIS A 479 8.38 15.09 -8.57
CA HIS A 479 8.90 13.84 -9.11
C HIS A 479 7.86 12.72 -8.97
N VAL A 480 6.87 12.73 -9.87
CA VAL A 480 5.75 11.77 -9.82
C VAL A 480 6.20 10.40 -10.35
N VAL A 481 5.95 9.33 -9.58
CA VAL A 481 6.15 7.94 -10.02
C VAL A 481 5.28 7.68 -11.26
N GLY A 482 5.79 7.04 -12.30
CA GLY A 482 5.10 6.92 -13.59
C GLY A 482 5.14 8.18 -14.48
N GLY A 483 5.63 9.32 -13.98
CA GLY A 483 5.90 10.53 -14.75
C GLY A 483 4.78 11.58 -14.73
N GLY A 484 4.92 12.62 -15.57
CA GLY A 484 3.94 13.71 -15.68
C GLY A 484 4.11 14.87 -14.68
N GLY A 485 5.08 14.78 -13.76
CA GLY A 485 5.45 15.86 -12.86
C GLY A 485 6.36 16.92 -13.50
N SER A 486 6.61 18.00 -12.75
CA SER A 486 7.56 19.07 -13.14
C SER A 486 9.02 18.63 -13.06
N GLY A 487 9.31 17.47 -12.45
CA GLY A 487 10.60 16.79 -12.41
C GLY A 487 10.52 15.39 -13.03
N PRO A 488 11.67 14.78 -13.38
CA PRO A 488 11.72 13.42 -13.92
C PRO A 488 11.16 12.40 -12.95
N SER A 489 10.50 11.36 -13.50
CA SER A 489 10.01 10.25 -12.68
C SER A 489 11.17 9.56 -11.97
N PRO A 490 10.99 9.17 -10.70
CA PRO A 490 11.97 8.35 -9.99
C PRO A 490 12.04 6.92 -10.56
N GLU A 491 10.99 6.41 -11.22
CA GLU A 491 10.94 5.01 -11.69
C GLU A 491 12.03 4.72 -12.73
N GLY A 492 12.91 3.76 -12.46
CA GLY A 492 14.10 3.48 -13.30
C GLY A 492 15.22 4.52 -13.21
N LEU A 493 15.18 5.40 -12.21
CA LEU A 493 16.22 6.41 -12.00
C LEU A 493 17.59 5.78 -11.83
N TYR A 494 17.74 4.71 -11.03
CA TYR A 494 19.05 4.14 -10.72
C TYR A 494 19.73 3.60 -11.98
N THR A 495 18.99 2.88 -12.83
CA THR A 495 19.48 2.41 -14.13
C THR A 495 19.92 3.57 -15.02
N ARG A 496 19.15 4.66 -15.06
CA ARG A 496 19.51 5.88 -15.82
C ARG A 496 20.74 6.58 -15.24
N ALA A 497 20.85 6.65 -13.92
CA ALA A 497 21.97 7.26 -13.21
C ALA A 497 23.26 6.46 -13.45
N GLN A 498 23.18 5.13 -13.42
CA GLN A 498 24.28 4.25 -13.74
C GLN A 498 24.75 4.44 -15.18
N GLN A 499 23.84 4.43 -16.15
CA GLN A 499 24.18 4.70 -17.54
C GLN A 499 24.83 6.08 -17.71
N TYR A 500 24.31 7.10 -17.03
CA TYR A 500 24.86 8.44 -17.11
C TYR A 500 26.27 8.52 -16.51
N ALA A 501 26.53 7.83 -15.40
CA ALA A 501 27.87 7.73 -14.81
C ALA A 501 28.86 7.01 -15.74
N GLU A 502 28.43 5.91 -16.38
CA GLU A 502 29.26 5.16 -17.35
C GLU A 502 29.61 5.99 -18.60
N GLU A 503 28.74 6.93 -19.00
CA GLU A 503 28.93 7.81 -20.14
C GLU A 503 29.77 9.07 -19.83
N ASN A 504 30.02 9.37 -18.55
CA ASN A 504 30.69 10.60 -18.11
C ASN A 504 31.80 10.32 -17.09
N ASP A 505 33.05 10.40 -17.54
CA ASP A 505 34.27 10.13 -16.73
C ASP A 505 34.41 10.98 -15.44
N ASN A 506 33.61 12.05 -15.28
CA ASN A 506 33.63 12.95 -14.13
C ASN A 506 32.56 12.62 -13.06
N ILE A 507 31.89 11.47 -13.18
CA ILE A 507 30.84 11.03 -12.28
C ILE A 507 31.24 9.65 -11.76
N GLU A 508 31.44 9.56 -10.44
CA GLU A 508 32.09 8.40 -9.84
C GLU A 508 31.17 7.17 -9.80
N SER A 509 29.85 7.38 -9.66
CA SER A 509 28.87 6.30 -9.54
C SER A 509 27.44 6.81 -9.76
N ALA A 510 26.49 5.88 -9.89
CA ALA A 510 25.05 6.20 -9.87
C ALA A 510 24.63 6.92 -8.57
N ARG A 511 25.18 6.48 -7.42
CA ARG A 511 24.98 7.12 -6.11
C ARG A 511 25.44 8.57 -6.12
N TYR A 512 26.66 8.82 -6.61
CA TYR A 512 27.22 10.16 -6.73
C TYR A 512 26.29 11.08 -7.55
N TYR A 513 25.81 10.60 -8.70
CA TYR A 513 24.87 11.34 -9.54
C TYR A 513 23.58 11.70 -8.79
N ILE A 514 23.02 10.76 -8.03
CA ILE A 514 21.79 10.97 -7.24
C ILE A 514 22.04 12.01 -6.14
N VAL A 515 23.12 11.85 -5.36
CA VAL A 515 23.47 12.75 -4.26
C VAL A 515 23.72 14.17 -4.77
N GLU A 516 24.52 14.32 -5.82
CA GLU A 516 24.78 15.64 -6.41
C GLU A 516 23.51 16.27 -7.01
N SER A 517 22.63 15.48 -7.64
CA SER A 517 21.37 15.99 -8.17
C SER A 517 20.43 16.52 -7.09
N ILE A 518 20.57 16.07 -5.83
CA ILE A 518 19.74 16.56 -4.71
C ILE A 518 20.39 17.76 -4.02
N ILE A 519 21.70 17.71 -3.77
CA ILE A 519 22.43 18.78 -3.07
C ILE A 519 22.67 19.97 -4.00
N HIS A 520 23.04 19.71 -5.26
CA HIS A 520 23.32 20.71 -6.29
C HIS A 520 22.45 20.49 -7.55
N PRO A 521 21.13 20.73 -7.45
CA PRO A 521 20.16 20.33 -8.49
C PRO A 521 20.30 21.00 -9.86
N ASN A 522 21.14 22.01 -9.99
CA ASN A 522 21.42 22.67 -11.27
C ASN A 522 22.68 22.13 -11.97
N ASN A 523 23.46 21.27 -11.31
CA ASN A 523 24.63 20.63 -11.93
C ASN A 523 24.20 19.58 -12.94
N PHE A 524 23.10 18.88 -12.68
CA PHE A 524 22.50 17.91 -13.59
C PHE A 524 21.03 18.25 -13.86
N ILE A 525 20.73 18.62 -15.11
CA ILE A 525 19.36 18.88 -15.56
C ILE A 525 18.98 17.79 -16.55
N ALA A 526 18.03 16.95 -16.16
CA ALA A 526 17.54 15.87 -17.00
C ALA A 526 16.97 16.41 -18.34
N PRO A 527 17.17 15.71 -19.47
CA PRO A 527 16.65 16.13 -20.76
C PRO A 527 15.14 16.39 -20.73
N GLY A 528 14.72 17.57 -21.19
CA GLY A 528 13.30 17.97 -21.22
C GLY A 528 12.80 18.70 -19.98
N TYR A 529 13.61 18.84 -18.93
CA TYR A 529 13.27 19.56 -17.70
C TYR A 529 13.93 20.94 -17.63
N GLN A 530 13.35 21.84 -16.83
CA GLN A 530 13.85 23.19 -16.63
C GLN A 530 14.74 23.24 -15.38
N GLY A 531 15.89 23.91 -15.48
CA GLY A 531 16.73 24.23 -14.32
C GLY A 531 16.06 25.25 -13.39
N ASN A 532 16.55 25.32 -12.15
CA ASN A 532 16.07 26.19 -11.07
C ASN A 532 14.61 25.93 -10.63
N ILE A 533 14.09 24.72 -10.89
CA ILE A 533 12.79 24.27 -10.39
C ILE A 533 12.97 23.48 -9.07
N MET A 534 13.96 22.57 -9.04
CA MET A 534 14.26 21.79 -7.84
C MET A 534 14.93 22.68 -6.77
N PRO A 535 14.44 22.67 -5.51
CA PRO A 535 14.99 23.49 -4.44
C PRO A 535 16.48 23.18 -4.17
N ALA A 536 17.32 24.22 -4.10
CA ALA A 536 18.76 24.09 -3.87
C ALA A 536 19.15 24.23 -2.38
N ASN A 537 18.27 23.79 -1.47
CA ASN A 537 18.46 23.91 -0.03
C ASN A 537 18.27 22.59 0.72
N PHE A 538 18.27 21.45 0.03
CA PHE A 538 18.10 20.14 0.67
C PHE A 538 19.26 19.76 1.56
N GLY A 539 20.50 20.13 1.19
CA GLY A 539 21.67 19.92 2.04
C GLY A 539 21.58 20.62 3.41
N ASP A 540 20.85 21.73 3.48
CA ASP A 540 20.63 22.51 4.71
C ASP A 540 19.34 22.12 5.46
N ARG A 541 18.55 21.18 4.93
CA ARG A 541 17.19 20.88 5.40
C ARG A 541 16.94 19.42 5.76
N ILE A 542 17.73 18.51 5.21
CA ILE A 542 17.60 17.07 5.45
C ILE A 542 18.79 16.67 6.33
N ASP A 543 18.55 15.88 7.37
CA ASP A 543 19.62 15.27 8.15
C ASP A 543 20.24 14.08 7.40
N ILE A 544 21.47 13.70 7.77
CA ILE A 544 22.23 12.70 7.02
C ILE A 544 21.60 11.31 7.03
N ALA A 545 20.86 10.93 8.08
CA ALA A 545 20.23 9.63 8.15
C ALA A 545 18.96 9.57 7.28
N THR A 546 18.08 10.57 7.37
CA THR A 546 16.94 10.70 6.45
C THR A 546 17.42 10.76 5.01
N PHE A 547 18.50 11.49 4.74
CA PHE A 547 19.10 11.54 3.41
C PHE A 547 19.63 10.20 2.96
N SER A 548 20.30 9.45 3.83
CA SER A 548 20.75 8.08 3.54
C SER A 548 19.58 7.17 3.15
N ASN A 549 18.44 7.32 3.83
CA ASN A 549 17.23 6.56 3.54
C ASN A 549 16.66 6.97 2.18
N ILE A 550 16.52 8.27 1.89
CA ILE A 550 16.06 8.78 0.58
C ILE A 550 16.96 8.25 -0.55
N VAL A 551 18.28 8.29 -0.37
CA VAL A 551 19.22 7.75 -1.36
C VAL A 551 19.00 6.24 -1.51
N ALA A 552 18.92 5.47 -0.42
CA ALA A 552 18.62 4.04 -0.47
C ALA A 552 17.32 3.75 -1.25
N TYR A 553 16.25 4.51 -1.01
CA TYR A 553 15.01 4.42 -1.77
C TYR A 553 15.21 4.70 -3.26
N LEU A 554 15.93 5.77 -3.61
CA LEU A 554 16.18 6.12 -5.01
C LEU A 554 17.06 5.08 -5.73
N GLU A 555 17.94 4.40 -5.01
CA GLU A 555 18.73 3.27 -5.55
C GLU A 555 17.88 2.04 -5.84
N THR A 556 16.75 1.85 -5.15
CA THR A 556 15.78 0.79 -5.49
C THR A 556 14.94 1.10 -6.73
N GLN A 557 15.07 2.28 -7.33
CA GLN A 557 14.36 2.61 -8.57
C GLN A 557 15.15 2.15 -9.80
N ASP A 558 15.46 0.88 -9.92
CA ASP A 558 16.11 0.30 -11.09
C ASP A 558 15.08 -0.10 -12.19
N GLN A 559 15.50 -0.78 -13.24
CA GLN A 559 14.69 -1.21 -14.39
C GLN A 559 15.23 -2.52 -14.95
#